data_AF-A0A2C7AGI4-F1
#
_entry.id   AF-A0A2C7AGI4-F1
#
_cell.length_a   1.000
_cell.length_b   1.000
_cell.length_c   1.000
_cell.angle_alpha   90.00
_cell.angle_beta   90.00
_cell.angle_gamma   90.00
#
_symmetry.space_group_name_H-M   'P 1'
#
loop_
_entity.id
_entity.type
_entity.pdbx_description
1 polymer ?
#
loop_
_entity_poly.entity_id
_entity_poly.type
_entity_poly.pdbx_seq_one_letter_code
_entity_poly.pdbx_strand_id
1 'polypeptide(L)'
;MPLFSPPPAEERRRLDALLALNLLETPPSESYDRITRLASQMLGTPLAAVSLTDANRQWFKSALGTAGREIPRHQAPCAVVSTTRQPLVVRDMQEDERFIGSPLVAAGLRFYAGAPLVTQDGQGLGAMCVLDVTPRQVTPAELRGLTDLAAMVMAQVELEHAFGRIDPVSGLPNRLQFLDEFAARPEAAGGVALLADLSHSSQFGQALAVLGPAYVEAMTRHGAGVLQRVLGGRNGLYHIGGCAFLVLLDEARPGGWQAAVAALEAAFEAPVPFGDIPVAATPTFGVACFGPGGGTAGGSGAGGSGAEDVLRAAASAAEEARRAGLSASLYSPDSEARSRRRLRLLADMRPALEAEDQLSLVFQPRIEIGCGRCRGAEALLRWHHSELAAVPPGEFIPLVEQTALTRPVTQWVIHRTAAQLAALRRDGLGLRLSVNVSAVNLSEPDFAERLVGTLARHGLEPQAMELEFTESALMSNGAAAMEQLRALRQMGVDIALDDFGTGYSTFSYLQTLPANILKLDQSFIRGLSASARDRRLVATMIQLAHDLGHRVVAEGVEDQEALDFLAARGCDEAQGYLIARPMAEPALRGWLAGRLRAGA
;
A
#
# COMPACT_ATOMS: atom_id res chain seq x y z
N MET A 1 28.04 46.73 -27.90
CA MET A 1 27.09 46.02 -27.00
C MET A 1 25.99 45.42 -27.87
N PRO A 2 25.49 44.20 -27.62
CA PRO A 2 24.38 43.68 -28.41
C PRO A 2 23.20 44.63 -28.20
N LEU A 3 22.59 45.10 -29.29
CA LEU A 3 21.59 46.18 -29.26
C LEU A 3 20.33 45.87 -28.42
N PHE A 4 20.18 44.65 -27.88
CA PHE A 4 18.99 44.21 -27.14
C PHE A 4 19.31 43.12 -26.10
N SER A 5 20.26 43.35 -25.19
CA SER A 5 20.45 42.45 -24.04
C SER A 5 19.60 42.93 -22.84
N PRO A 6 18.59 42.16 -22.39
CA PRO A 6 17.83 42.52 -21.20
C PRO A 6 18.73 42.49 -19.95
N PRO A 7 18.31 43.16 -18.86
CA PRO A 7 19.00 43.07 -17.56
C PRO A 7 19.25 41.61 -17.16
N PRO A 8 20.41 41.26 -16.56
CA PRO A 8 20.76 39.87 -16.23
C PRO A 8 19.69 39.11 -15.42
N ALA A 9 19.00 39.79 -14.51
CA ALA A 9 17.93 39.22 -13.70
C ALA A 9 16.64 38.95 -14.48
N GLU A 10 16.35 39.76 -15.50
CA GLU A 10 15.21 39.54 -16.40
C GLU A 10 15.51 38.41 -17.38
N GLU A 11 16.73 38.36 -17.92
CA GLU A 11 17.19 37.26 -18.76
C GLU A 11 17.17 35.93 -18.01
N ARG A 12 17.60 35.90 -16.74
CA ARG A 12 17.57 34.68 -15.93
C ARG A 12 16.14 34.15 -15.74
N ARG A 13 15.19 35.02 -15.39
CA ARG A 13 13.77 34.63 -15.23
C ARG A 13 13.17 34.08 -16.52
N ARG A 14 13.50 34.68 -17.66
CA ARG A 14 13.06 34.23 -18.98
C ARG A 14 13.62 32.84 -19.32
N LEU A 15 14.91 32.60 -19.06
CA LEU A 15 15.56 31.30 -19.27
C LEU A 15 15.02 30.23 -18.33
N ASP A 16 14.81 30.56 -17.06
CA ASP A 16 14.21 29.63 -16.09
C ASP A 16 12.79 29.24 -16.52
N ALA A 17 11.98 30.21 -17.01
CA ALA A 17 10.65 29.94 -17.56
C ALA A 17 10.70 29.07 -18.83
N LEU A 18 11.66 29.29 -19.72
CA LEU A 18 11.83 28.46 -20.92
C LEU A 18 12.25 27.02 -20.59
N LEU A 19 13.16 26.85 -19.63
CA LEU A 19 13.66 25.54 -19.20
C LEU A 19 12.57 24.76 -18.47
N ALA A 20 11.77 25.41 -17.61
CA ALA A 20 10.64 24.79 -16.93
C ALA A 20 9.61 24.19 -17.91
N LEU A 21 9.59 24.68 -19.16
CA LEU A 21 8.71 24.18 -20.19
C LEU A 21 9.23 22.92 -20.91
N ASN A 22 10.49 22.50 -20.70
CA ASN A 22 11.07 21.30 -21.34
C ASN A 22 10.80 21.20 -22.86
N LEU A 23 10.71 22.33 -23.56
CA LEU A 23 10.39 22.38 -24.99
C LEU A 23 11.64 22.29 -25.87
N LEU A 24 12.79 22.71 -25.36
CA LEU A 24 14.06 22.68 -26.10
C LEU A 24 14.49 21.24 -26.39
N GLU A 25 15.12 21.03 -27.55
CA GLU A 25 15.68 19.73 -27.99
C GLU A 25 14.68 18.59 -28.08
N THR A 26 13.38 18.90 -28.08
CA THR A 26 12.33 17.89 -28.22
C THR A 26 12.13 17.45 -29.69
N PRO A 27 11.62 16.22 -29.92
CA PRO A 27 11.26 15.75 -31.26
C PRO A 27 10.26 16.69 -31.97
N PRO A 28 10.19 16.63 -33.31
CA PRO A 28 9.14 17.30 -34.07
C PRO A 28 7.75 16.92 -33.55
N SER A 29 6.81 17.85 -33.62
CA SER A 29 5.46 17.61 -33.13
C SER A 29 4.44 18.22 -34.07
N GLU A 30 3.52 17.37 -34.53
CA GLU A 30 2.50 17.73 -35.50
C GLU A 30 1.55 18.82 -35.00
N SER A 31 1.39 18.97 -33.68
CA SER A 31 0.60 20.06 -33.09
C SER A 31 1.21 21.44 -33.39
N TYR A 32 2.53 21.55 -33.31
CA TYR A 32 3.26 22.78 -33.66
C TYR A 32 3.44 22.91 -35.17
N ASP A 33 3.73 21.82 -35.88
CA ASP A 33 3.95 21.83 -37.33
C ASP A 33 2.70 22.29 -38.10
N ARG A 34 1.50 21.95 -37.61
CA ARG A 34 0.25 22.46 -38.16
C ARG A 34 0.17 23.99 -38.08
N ILE A 35 0.53 24.58 -36.95
CA ILE A 35 0.49 26.03 -36.74
C ILE A 35 1.55 26.72 -37.62
N THR A 36 2.75 26.12 -37.73
CA THR A 36 3.81 26.59 -38.63
C THR A 36 3.38 26.60 -40.10
N ARG A 37 2.70 25.53 -40.57
CA ARG A 37 2.14 25.49 -41.93
C ARG A 37 1.06 26.55 -42.15
N LEU A 38 0.20 26.78 -41.17
CA LEU A 38 -0.82 27.84 -41.24
C LEU A 38 -0.20 29.23 -41.38
N ALA A 39 0.87 29.54 -40.65
CA ALA A 39 1.54 30.85 -40.78
C ALA A 39 2.15 31.05 -42.17
N SER A 40 2.82 30.03 -42.70
CA SER A 40 3.38 30.06 -44.06
C SER A 40 2.29 30.27 -45.11
N GLN A 41 1.16 29.54 -45.02
CA GLN A 41 0.04 29.68 -45.95
C GLN A 41 -0.65 31.04 -45.85
N MET A 42 -0.87 31.53 -44.63
CA MET A 42 -1.58 32.79 -44.37
C MET A 42 -0.79 34.01 -44.89
N LEU A 43 0.53 34.03 -44.75
CA LEU A 43 1.38 35.13 -45.22
C LEU A 43 2.01 34.84 -46.60
N GLY A 44 1.72 33.68 -47.19
CA GLY A 44 2.25 33.24 -48.49
C GLY A 44 3.79 33.21 -48.52
N THR A 45 4.44 32.85 -47.41
CA THR A 45 5.90 32.81 -47.29
C THR A 45 6.43 31.38 -47.39
N PRO A 46 7.61 31.15 -47.99
CA PRO A 46 8.19 29.83 -48.12
C PRO A 46 8.76 29.28 -46.81
N LEU A 47 9.05 30.15 -45.83
CA LEU A 47 9.58 29.77 -44.52
C LEU A 47 8.68 30.27 -43.37
N ALA A 48 8.53 29.42 -42.36
CA ALA A 48 7.88 29.72 -41.09
C ALA A 48 8.48 28.88 -39.97
N ALA A 49 8.48 29.38 -38.73
CA ALA A 49 8.97 28.64 -37.58
C ALA A 49 8.32 29.06 -36.26
N VAL A 50 8.21 28.09 -35.35
CA VAL A 50 8.08 28.31 -33.91
C VAL A 50 9.49 28.32 -33.32
N SER A 51 10.00 29.51 -33.03
CA SER A 51 11.38 29.73 -32.59
C SER A 51 11.42 30.04 -31.10
N LEU A 52 12.18 29.25 -30.33
CA LEU A 52 12.47 29.46 -28.92
C LEU A 52 13.86 30.09 -28.76
N THR A 53 13.98 31.12 -27.93
CA THR A 53 15.23 31.86 -27.73
C THR A 53 15.94 31.38 -26.48
N ASP A 54 17.01 30.60 -26.64
CA ASP A 54 17.84 30.11 -25.54
C ASP A 54 18.94 31.15 -25.18
N ALA A 55 19.88 30.81 -24.30
CA ALA A 55 20.94 31.73 -23.85
C ALA A 55 21.81 32.20 -25.02
N ASN A 56 22.30 31.28 -25.86
CA ASN A 56 23.25 31.53 -26.95
C ASN A 56 22.72 31.17 -28.35
N ARG A 57 21.56 30.52 -28.44
CA ARG A 57 20.98 30.03 -29.71
C ARG A 57 19.49 30.35 -29.81
N GLN A 58 18.96 30.27 -31.01
CA GLN A 58 17.54 30.10 -31.27
C GLN A 58 17.32 28.68 -31.73
N TRP A 59 16.41 27.98 -31.07
CA TRP A 59 16.07 26.61 -31.38
C TRP A 59 14.65 26.56 -31.96
N PHE A 60 14.45 25.80 -33.03
CA PHE A 60 13.18 25.71 -33.71
C PHE A 60 12.41 24.47 -33.22
N LYS A 61 11.32 24.73 -32.47
CA LYS A 61 10.36 23.69 -32.06
C LYS A 61 9.64 23.10 -33.27
N SER A 62 9.38 23.95 -34.25
CA SER A 62 8.83 23.59 -35.54
C SER A 62 9.39 24.54 -36.58
N ALA A 63 9.70 24.03 -37.77
CA ALA A 63 10.20 24.83 -38.88
C ALA A 63 9.74 24.25 -40.22
N LEU A 64 9.40 25.14 -41.14
CA LEU A 64 9.03 24.84 -42.52
C LEU A 64 9.99 25.58 -43.47
N GLY A 65 10.45 24.91 -44.51
CA GLY A 65 11.30 25.51 -45.56
C GLY A 65 12.77 25.70 -45.17
N THR A 66 13.22 25.15 -44.03
CA THR A 66 14.63 25.13 -43.61
C THR A 66 15.04 23.73 -43.11
N ALA A 67 16.26 23.31 -43.42
CA ALA A 67 16.84 22.04 -42.95
C ALA A 67 17.51 22.17 -41.56
N GLY A 68 17.80 23.40 -41.11
CA GLY A 68 18.43 23.66 -39.82
C GLY A 68 17.41 23.73 -38.69
N ARG A 69 17.76 23.21 -37.51
CA ARG A 69 16.93 23.24 -36.30
C ARG A 69 17.32 24.31 -35.28
N GLU A 70 18.44 24.99 -35.51
CA GLU A 70 18.88 26.09 -34.67
C GLU A 70 19.76 27.07 -35.45
N ILE A 71 19.84 28.29 -34.93
CA ILE A 71 20.78 29.34 -35.39
C ILE A 71 21.39 30.06 -34.19
N PRO A 72 22.55 30.71 -34.32
CA PRO A 72 23.07 31.60 -33.28
C PRO A 72 22.05 32.68 -32.89
N ARG A 73 21.92 32.99 -31.59
CA ARG A 73 21.01 34.05 -31.12
C ARG A 73 21.46 35.45 -31.55
N HIS A 74 22.76 35.63 -31.75
CA HIS A 74 23.36 36.92 -32.09
C HIS A 74 22.79 37.46 -33.42
N GLN A 75 22.27 38.69 -33.39
CA GLN A 75 21.63 39.36 -34.55
C GLN A 75 20.48 38.58 -35.20
N ALA A 76 19.83 37.68 -34.45
CA ALA A 76 18.65 36.98 -34.94
C ALA A 76 17.37 37.75 -34.54
N PRO A 77 16.45 38.07 -35.46
CA PRO A 77 15.27 38.88 -35.18
C PRO A 77 14.38 38.36 -34.05
N CYS A 78 14.23 37.04 -33.87
CA CYS A 78 13.43 36.48 -32.76
C CYS A 78 14.01 36.81 -31.37
N ALA A 79 15.30 37.17 -31.27
CA ALA A 79 15.91 37.60 -30.01
C ALA A 79 15.38 38.98 -29.60
N VAL A 80 15.11 39.85 -30.57
CA VAL A 80 14.48 41.14 -30.34
C VAL A 80 13.03 40.93 -29.92
N VAL A 81 12.28 40.10 -30.64
CA VAL A 81 10.87 39.80 -30.33
C VAL A 81 10.68 39.21 -28.94
N SER A 82 11.51 38.22 -28.55
CA SER A 82 11.45 37.63 -27.21
C SER A 82 11.82 38.62 -26.10
N THR A 83 12.75 39.53 -26.37
CA THR A 83 13.18 40.55 -25.39
C THR A 83 12.15 41.67 -25.25
N THR A 84 11.64 42.21 -26.35
CA THR A 84 10.69 43.33 -26.33
C THR A 84 9.26 42.90 -26.03
N ARG A 85 8.94 41.62 -26.27
CA ARG A 85 7.57 41.05 -26.18
C ARG A 85 6.59 41.78 -27.11
N GLN A 86 7.10 42.32 -28.22
CA GLN A 86 6.32 43.06 -29.21
C GLN A 86 6.54 42.44 -30.61
N PRO A 87 5.52 42.44 -31.49
CA PRO A 87 5.70 42.01 -32.86
C PRO A 87 6.76 42.84 -33.58
N LEU A 88 7.54 42.19 -34.45
CA LEU A 88 8.58 42.82 -35.25
C LEU A 88 8.39 42.48 -36.72
N VAL A 89 8.45 43.50 -37.58
CA VAL A 89 8.48 43.35 -39.05
C VAL A 89 9.75 44.01 -39.58
N VAL A 90 10.54 43.25 -40.33
CA VAL A 90 11.72 43.72 -41.05
C VAL A 90 11.46 43.51 -42.52
N ARG A 91 11.23 44.62 -43.24
CA ARG A 91 10.84 44.60 -44.66
C ARG A 91 11.94 44.03 -45.54
N ASP A 92 13.17 44.47 -45.28
CA ASP A 92 14.38 43.95 -45.89
C ASP A 92 15.53 43.93 -44.86
N MET A 93 15.97 42.74 -44.48
CA MET A 93 17.05 42.50 -43.52
C MET A 93 18.42 42.90 -44.09
N GLN A 94 18.57 43.00 -45.42
CA GLN A 94 19.79 43.54 -46.03
C GLN A 94 19.91 45.06 -45.92
N GLU A 95 18.78 45.75 -45.75
CA GLU A 95 18.74 47.21 -45.58
C GLU A 95 18.59 47.62 -44.09
N ASP A 96 18.36 46.66 -43.19
CA ASP A 96 18.24 46.90 -41.75
C ASP A 96 19.60 46.71 -41.05
N GLU A 97 20.20 47.81 -40.60
CA GLU A 97 21.51 47.82 -39.92
C GLU A 97 21.59 46.88 -38.71
N ARG A 98 20.44 46.53 -38.09
CA ARG A 98 20.40 45.62 -36.93
C ARG A 98 20.62 44.16 -37.33
N PHE A 99 20.26 43.79 -38.56
CA PHE A 99 20.15 42.40 -39.02
C PHE A 99 20.98 42.08 -40.26
N ILE A 100 21.61 43.06 -40.90
CA ILE A 100 22.44 42.85 -42.10
C ILE A 100 23.56 41.81 -41.91
N GLY A 101 24.09 41.68 -40.69
CA GLY A 101 25.11 40.68 -40.33
C GLY A 101 24.55 39.34 -39.83
N SER A 102 23.22 39.14 -39.89
CA SER A 102 22.56 37.94 -39.38
C SER A 102 22.90 36.70 -40.21
N PRO A 103 23.04 35.51 -39.60
CA PRO A 103 23.13 34.24 -40.33
C PRO A 103 21.96 34.02 -41.31
N LEU A 104 20.79 34.62 -41.03
CA LEU A 104 19.63 34.55 -41.92
C LEU A 104 19.86 35.30 -43.24
N VAL A 105 20.50 36.47 -43.19
CA VAL A 105 20.87 37.25 -44.39
C VAL A 105 21.94 36.51 -45.19
N ALA A 106 22.92 35.91 -44.50
CA ALA A 106 23.92 35.06 -45.15
C ALA A 106 23.30 33.83 -45.85
N ALA A 107 22.18 33.33 -45.35
CA ALA A 107 21.39 32.26 -45.98
C ALA A 107 20.46 32.75 -47.11
N GLY A 108 20.53 34.04 -47.49
CA GLY A 108 19.75 34.62 -48.59
C GLY A 108 18.35 35.10 -48.20
N LEU A 109 18.00 35.12 -46.92
CA LEU A 109 16.71 35.64 -46.45
C LEU A 109 16.75 37.16 -46.40
N ARG A 110 15.67 37.77 -46.88
CA ARG A 110 15.50 39.23 -46.96
C ARG A 110 14.36 39.71 -46.07
N PHE A 111 13.34 38.92 -45.80
CA PHE A 111 12.20 39.38 -45.03
C PHE A 111 12.03 38.59 -43.72
N TYR A 112 11.57 39.28 -42.67
CA TYR A 112 11.16 38.68 -41.40
C TYR A 112 9.90 39.35 -40.85
N ALA A 113 8.95 38.54 -40.39
CA ALA A 113 7.93 39.00 -39.46
C ALA A 113 7.77 38.00 -38.32
N GLY A 114 7.67 38.48 -37.09
CA GLY A 114 7.54 37.64 -35.90
C GLY A 114 6.60 38.23 -34.86
N ALA A 115 5.77 37.38 -34.28
CA ALA A 115 4.94 37.69 -33.13
C ALA A 115 5.46 36.96 -31.87
N PRO A 116 5.40 37.58 -30.68
CA PRO A 116 6.04 37.06 -29.49
C PRO A 116 5.28 35.86 -28.90
N LEU A 117 6.03 34.87 -28.42
CA LEU A 117 5.54 33.78 -27.58
C LEU A 117 5.70 34.19 -26.11
N VAL A 118 4.60 34.48 -25.42
CA VAL A 118 4.62 35.07 -24.08
C VAL A 118 3.87 34.17 -23.09
N THR A 119 4.49 33.84 -21.96
CA THR A 119 3.83 33.10 -20.87
C THR A 119 2.80 33.95 -20.14
N GLN A 120 1.93 33.33 -19.33
CA GLN A 120 0.99 34.04 -18.46
C GLN A 120 1.70 35.02 -17.50
N ASP A 121 2.90 34.65 -17.02
CA ASP A 121 3.75 35.50 -16.17
C ASP A 121 4.54 36.56 -16.95
N GLY A 122 4.21 36.77 -18.23
CA GLY A 122 4.77 37.83 -19.07
C GLY A 122 6.19 37.57 -19.60
N GLN A 123 6.70 36.33 -19.55
CA GLN A 123 8.03 36.01 -20.06
C GLN A 123 8.01 35.75 -21.56
N GLY A 124 8.89 36.41 -22.32
CA GLY A 124 9.03 36.22 -23.76
C GLY A 124 9.94 35.03 -24.08
N LEU A 125 9.36 33.92 -24.50
CA LEU A 125 10.10 32.67 -24.74
C LEU A 125 10.76 32.65 -26.12
N GLY A 126 10.20 33.37 -27.07
CA GLY A 126 10.54 33.22 -28.47
C GLY A 126 9.57 33.94 -29.39
N ALA A 127 9.44 33.46 -30.63
CA ALA A 127 8.56 34.02 -31.63
C ALA A 127 7.91 32.95 -32.51
N MET A 128 6.67 33.20 -32.90
CA MET A 128 6.08 32.64 -34.10
C MET A 128 6.47 33.54 -35.28
N CYS A 129 7.24 33.03 -36.23
CA CYS A 129 7.80 33.87 -37.29
C CYS A 129 7.67 33.27 -38.70
N VAL A 130 7.72 34.17 -39.68
CA VAL A 130 7.76 33.87 -41.11
C VAL A 130 8.91 34.60 -41.77
N LEU A 131 9.50 33.99 -42.80
CA LEU A 131 10.66 34.52 -43.51
C LEU A 131 10.52 34.33 -45.02
N ASP A 132 11.18 35.20 -45.78
CA ASP A 132 11.23 35.11 -47.25
C ASP A 132 12.60 35.54 -47.79
N VAL A 133 12.92 35.09 -49.00
CA VAL A 133 14.12 35.48 -49.78
C VAL A 133 13.91 36.79 -50.55
N THR A 134 12.69 37.32 -50.56
CA THR A 134 12.32 38.60 -51.17
C THR A 134 11.82 39.59 -50.11
N PRO A 135 12.04 40.91 -50.27
CA PRO A 135 11.48 41.91 -49.38
C PRO A 135 9.95 41.91 -49.41
N ARG A 136 9.31 42.12 -48.26
CA ARG A 136 7.84 42.14 -48.16
C ARG A 136 7.34 43.22 -47.21
N GLN A 137 6.10 43.64 -47.43
CA GLN A 137 5.32 44.40 -46.47
C GLN A 137 4.27 43.49 -45.82
N VAL A 138 3.94 43.78 -44.57
CA VAL A 138 2.91 43.05 -43.81
C VAL A 138 1.79 44.01 -43.49
N THR A 139 0.57 43.63 -43.83
CA THR A 139 -0.63 44.38 -43.47
C THR A 139 -0.95 44.22 -41.98
N PRO A 140 -1.68 45.16 -41.37
CA PRO A 140 -2.13 45.00 -39.99
C PRO A 140 -2.97 43.74 -39.73
N ALA A 141 -3.69 43.23 -40.75
CA ALA A 141 -4.47 42.01 -40.65
C ALA A 141 -3.58 40.75 -40.59
N GLU A 142 -2.55 40.68 -41.44
CA GLU A 142 -1.57 39.58 -41.42
C GLU A 142 -0.78 39.57 -40.11
N LEU A 143 -0.40 40.74 -39.59
CA LEU A 143 0.31 40.84 -38.30
C LEU A 143 -0.57 40.40 -37.12
N ARG A 144 -1.87 40.72 -37.14
CA ARG A 144 -2.84 40.19 -36.16
C ARG A 144 -2.96 38.67 -36.28
N GLY A 145 -3.13 38.14 -37.48
CA GLY A 145 -3.18 36.70 -37.70
C GLY A 145 -1.92 35.99 -37.18
N LEU A 146 -0.73 36.55 -37.41
CA LEU A 146 0.52 35.97 -36.88
C LEU A 146 0.56 36.00 -35.34
N THR A 147 -0.03 37.03 -34.72
CA THR A 147 -0.20 37.14 -33.26
C THR A 147 -1.17 36.10 -32.72
N ASP A 148 -2.29 35.86 -33.41
CA ASP A 148 -3.25 34.82 -33.04
C ASP A 148 -2.62 33.42 -33.13
N LEU A 149 -1.81 33.17 -34.17
CA LEU A 149 -1.04 31.92 -34.28
C LEU A 149 0.00 31.77 -33.16
N ALA A 150 0.66 32.86 -32.75
CA ALA A 150 1.56 32.84 -31.58
C ALA A 150 0.80 32.49 -30.29
N ALA A 151 -0.41 33.02 -30.09
CA ALA A 151 -1.27 32.67 -28.97
C ALA A 151 -1.71 31.19 -29.01
N MET A 152 -2.00 30.65 -30.20
CA MET A 152 -2.30 29.21 -30.37
C MET A 152 -1.11 28.32 -30.00
N VAL A 153 0.12 28.73 -30.35
CA VAL A 153 1.33 28.01 -29.91
C VAL A 153 1.42 28.01 -28.38
N MET A 154 1.19 29.17 -27.73
CA MET A 154 1.24 29.23 -26.27
C MET A 154 0.14 28.41 -25.61
N ALA A 155 -1.07 28.39 -26.17
CA ALA A 155 -2.14 27.51 -25.69
C ALA A 155 -1.77 26.02 -25.82
N GLN A 156 -1.10 25.61 -26.90
CA GLN A 156 -0.59 24.25 -27.07
C GLN A 156 0.48 23.91 -26.03
N VAL A 157 1.41 24.84 -25.76
CA VAL A 157 2.42 24.69 -24.71
C VAL A 157 1.74 24.53 -23.35
N GLU A 158 0.76 25.36 -23.03
CA GLU A 158 0.03 25.27 -21.76
C GLU A 158 -0.75 23.96 -21.63
N LEU A 159 -1.38 23.46 -22.70
CA LEU A 159 -2.06 22.17 -22.70
C LEU A 159 -1.08 21.00 -22.45
N GLU A 160 0.07 21.00 -23.11
CA GLU A 160 1.12 19.98 -22.90
C GLU A 160 1.70 20.03 -21.48
N HIS A 161 1.72 21.21 -20.85
CA HIS A 161 2.15 21.38 -19.46
C HIS A 161 1.09 21.02 -18.43
N ALA A 162 -0.17 21.42 -18.66
CA ALA A 162 -1.27 21.25 -17.72
C ALA A 162 -1.76 19.79 -17.63
N PHE A 163 -1.77 19.05 -18.75
CA PHE A 163 -2.35 17.70 -18.77
C PHE A 163 -1.41 16.57 -18.36
N GLY A 164 -0.10 16.82 -18.19
CA GLY A 164 0.87 15.74 -17.98
C GLY A 164 1.53 15.70 -16.61
N ARG A 165 1.70 16.83 -15.92
CA ARG A 165 2.80 16.97 -14.95
C ARG A 165 2.46 17.58 -13.59
N ILE A 166 1.33 18.26 -13.46
CA ILE A 166 0.86 18.85 -12.19
C ILE A 166 -0.50 18.25 -11.86
N ASP A 167 -0.69 17.83 -10.61
CA ASP A 167 -1.99 17.41 -10.14
C ASP A 167 -2.85 18.64 -9.77
N PRO A 168 -4.09 18.76 -10.28
CA PRO A 168 -4.91 19.96 -10.15
C PRO A 168 -5.43 20.22 -8.74
N VAL A 169 -5.49 19.19 -7.89
CA VAL A 169 -6.03 19.32 -6.51
C VAL A 169 -4.95 19.77 -5.55
N SER A 170 -3.80 19.09 -5.56
CA SER A 170 -2.65 19.38 -4.70
C SER A 170 -1.82 20.58 -5.19
N GLY A 171 -1.90 20.88 -6.50
CA GLY A 171 -0.98 21.81 -7.15
C GLY A 171 0.47 21.34 -7.10
N LEU A 172 0.74 20.04 -6.94
CA LEU A 172 2.09 19.48 -6.90
C LEU A 172 2.44 18.78 -8.22
N PRO A 173 3.75 18.66 -8.55
CA PRO A 173 4.24 17.68 -9.52
C PRO A 173 3.58 16.31 -9.32
N ASN A 174 3.06 15.71 -10.39
CA ASN A 174 2.37 14.42 -10.30
C ASN A 174 3.36 13.24 -10.47
N ARG A 175 2.84 12.00 -10.43
CA ARG A 175 3.63 10.79 -10.68
C ARG A 175 4.44 10.83 -11.98
N LEU A 176 3.88 11.35 -13.08
CA LEU A 176 4.60 11.41 -14.36
C LEU A 176 5.81 12.34 -14.28
N GLN A 177 5.65 13.51 -13.65
CA GLN A 177 6.75 14.43 -13.41
C GLN A 177 7.84 13.82 -12.52
N PHE A 178 7.45 13.05 -11.49
CA PHE A 178 8.41 12.30 -10.68
C PHE A 178 9.23 11.31 -11.52
N LEU A 179 8.58 10.51 -12.36
CA LEU A 179 9.28 9.50 -13.18
C LEU A 179 10.29 10.17 -14.13
N ASP A 180 9.89 11.26 -14.79
CA ASP A 180 10.75 12.04 -15.68
C ASP A 180 11.96 12.64 -14.93
N GLU A 181 11.71 13.32 -13.80
CA GLU A 181 12.77 13.96 -13.01
C GLU A 181 13.73 12.95 -12.39
N PHE A 182 13.21 11.82 -11.91
CA PHE A 182 14.03 10.76 -11.31
C PHE A 182 14.91 10.09 -12.36
N ALA A 183 14.39 9.84 -13.57
CA ALA A 183 15.16 9.28 -14.68
C ALA A 183 16.31 10.21 -15.14
N ALA A 184 16.15 11.53 -14.99
CA ALA A 184 17.18 12.50 -15.30
C ALA A 184 18.26 12.67 -14.20
N ARG A 185 18.11 12.02 -13.03
CA ARG A 185 19.10 12.10 -11.95
C ARG A 185 20.34 11.27 -12.27
N PRO A 186 21.55 11.74 -11.91
CA PRO A 186 22.75 10.91 -12.00
C PRO A 186 22.61 9.64 -11.15
N GLU A 187 22.97 8.47 -11.67
CA GLU A 187 22.92 7.20 -10.92
C GLU A 187 23.75 7.22 -9.63
N ALA A 188 24.79 8.05 -9.59
CA ALA A 188 25.64 8.25 -8.41
C ALA A 188 24.98 9.11 -7.31
N ALA A 189 23.85 9.77 -7.60
CA ALA A 189 23.13 10.60 -6.64
C ALA A 189 22.26 9.71 -5.72
N GLY A 190 22.76 9.44 -4.52
CA GLY A 190 22.00 8.76 -3.47
C GLY A 190 20.92 9.63 -2.83
N GLY A 191 20.01 9.00 -2.11
CA GLY A 191 18.91 9.68 -1.43
C GLY A 191 17.90 8.75 -0.79
N VAL A 192 16.90 9.38 -0.18
CA VAL A 192 15.77 8.69 0.44
C VAL A 192 14.46 9.16 -0.20
N ALA A 193 13.63 8.23 -0.62
CA ALA A 193 12.25 8.47 -1.01
C ALA A 193 11.33 8.17 0.16
N LEU A 194 10.60 9.17 0.61
CA LEU A 194 9.62 9.12 1.70
C LEU A 194 8.22 9.24 1.11
N LEU A 195 7.45 8.16 1.12
CA LEU A 195 6.03 8.16 0.77
C LEU A 195 5.20 8.46 2.03
N ALA A 196 4.42 9.53 2.01
CA ALA A 196 3.47 9.89 3.05
C ALA A 196 2.05 9.63 2.55
N ASP A 197 1.32 8.71 3.19
CA ASP A 197 -0.08 8.40 2.88
C ASP A 197 -0.97 8.79 4.07
N LEU A 198 -1.92 9.72 3.85
CA LEU A 198 -2.81 10.24 4.89
C LEU A 198 -4.08 9.41 5.11
N SER A 199 -4.20 8.24 4.48
CA SER A 199 -5.40 7.40 4.48
C SER A 199 -5.37 6.22 5.47
N HIS A 200 -4.52 6.28 6.50
CA HIS A 200 -4.26 5.12 7.39
C HIS A 200 -5.45 4.59 8.18
N SER A 201 -6.42 5.43 8.54
CA SER A 201 -7.48 5.05 9.47
C SER A 201 -8.67 4.35 8.81
N SER A 202 -9.27 3.38 9.52
CA SER A 202 -10.59 2.84 9.19
C SER A 202 -11.68 3.93 9.13
N GLN A 203 -11.46 5.03 9.84
CA GLN A 203 -12.30 6.22 9.82
C GLN A 203 -12.21 6.95 8.47
N PHE A 204 -11.10 6.89 7.74
CA PHE A 204 -10.98 7.52 6.43
C PHE A 204 -12.01 6.95 5.44
N GLY A 205 -12.15 5.62 5.38
CA GLY A 205 -13.13 4.96 4.51
C GLY A 205 -14.58 5.31 4.89
N GLN A 206 -14.88 5.38 6.18
CA GLN A 206 -16.21 5.77 6.68
C GLN A 206 -16.50 7.25 6.38
N ALA A 207 -15.53 8.14 6.62
CA ALA A 207 -15.63 9.56 6.33
C ALA A 207 -15.82 9.80 4.82
N LEU A 208 -15.09 9.07 3.97
CA LEU A 208 -15.27 9.11 2.52
C LEU A 208 -16.68 8.68 2.10
N ALA A 209 -17.22 7.61 2.71
CA ALA A 209 -18.57 7.13 2.39
C ALA A 209 -19.66 8.15 2.76
N VAL A 210 -19.44 8.98 3.78
CA VAL A 210 -20.42 9.97 4.28
C VAL A 210 -20.22 11.35 3.63
N LEU A 211 -18.99 11.83 3.54
CA LEU A 211 -18.62 13.18 3.11
C LEU A 211 -18.30 13.28 1.61
N GLY A 212 -18.11 12.12 0.96
CA GLY A 212 -17.88 12.03 -0.48
C GLY A 212 -16.49 12.49 -0.93
N PRO A 213 -16.27 12.60 -2.26
CA PRO A 213 -14.95 12.89 -2.84
C PRO A 213 -14.32 14.22 -2.41
N ALA A 214 -15.13 15.22 -2.05
CA ALA A 214 -14.65 16.51 -1.58
C ALA A 214 -13.78 16.41 -0.30
N TYR A 215 -14.03 15.38 0.53
CA TYR A 215 -13.21 15.08 1.70
C TYR A 215 -11.78 14.68 1.31
N VAL A 216 -11.64 13.84 0.27
CA VAL A 216 -10.32 13.46 -0.27
C VAL A 216 -9.59 14.69 -0.78
N GLU A 217 -10.27 15.56 -1.53
CA GLU A 217 -9.64 16.78 -2.04
C GLU A 217 -9.17 17.73 -0.93
N ALA A 218 -9.94 17.86 0.15
CA ALA A 218 -9.56 18.67 1.30
C ALA A 218 -8.34 18.08 2.01
N MET A 219 -8.32 16.75 2.22
CA MET A 219 -7.16 16.02 2.74
C MET A 219 -5.94 16.21 1.84
N THR A 220 -6.09 16.11 0.52
CA THR A 220 -5.02 16.29 -0.45
C THR A 220 -4.46 17.73 -0.42
N ARG A 221 -5.33 18.76 -0.41
CA ARG A 221 -4.89 20.16 -0.30
C ARG A 221 -4.17 20.45 1.02
N HIS A 222 -4.71 19.94 2.12
CA HIS A 222 -4.11 20.10 3.44
C HIS A 222 -2.75 19.39 3.52
N GLY A 223 -2.68 18.14 3.06
CA GLY A 223 -1.46 17.34 2.97
C GLY A 223 -0.36 18.04 2.19
N ALA A 224 -0.67 18.50 0.99
CA ALA A 224 0.26 19.27 0.16
C ALA A 224 0.78 20.52 0.88
N GLY A 225 -0.12 21.29 1.52
CA GLY A 225 0.25 22.50 2.25
C GLY A 225 1.14 22.24 3.48
N VAL A 226 0.87 21.18 4.25
CA VAL A 226 1.69 20.77 5.40
C VAL A 226 3.08 20.32 4.94
N LEU A 227 3.15 19.42 3.95
CA LEU A 227 4.40 18.91 3.41
C LEU A 227 5.28 20.04 2.88
N GLN A 228 4.72 20.96 2.08
CA GLN A 228 5.47 22.11 1.55
C GLN A 228 6.05 23.00 2.66
N ARG A 229 5.27 23.25 3.73
CA ARG A 229 5.67 24.12 4.84
C ARG A 229 6.77 23.49 5.69
N VAL A 230 6.66 22.19 5.99
CA VAL A 230 7.63 21.47 6.84
C VAL A 230 8.93 21.18 6.09
N LEU A 231 8.86 20.93 4.77
CA LEU A 231 9.99 20.48 3.97
C LEU A 231 10.70 21.59 3.18
N GLY A 232 10.16 22.81 3.16
CA GLY A 232 10.87 24.00 2.67
C GLY A 232 10.78 24.28 1.17
N GLY A 233 9.72 23.83 0.49
CA GLY A 233 9.46 24.14 -0.93
C GLY A 233 8.78 23.02 -1.72
N ARG A 234 8.59 23.23 -3.04
CA ARG A 234 8.00 22.25 -3.97
C ARG A 234 9.01 21.28 -4.59
N ASN A 235 10.31 21.59 -4.52
CA ASN A 235 11.35 20.77 -5.15
C ASN A 235 11.45 19.41 -4.45
N GLY A 236 11.35 18.34 -5.23
CA GLY A 236 11.41 16.96 -4.73
C GLY A 236 10.13 16.49 -4.02
N LEU A 237 9.02 17.23 -4.10
CA LEU A 237 7.72 16.85 -3.54
C LEU A 237 6.72 16.57 -4.68
N TYR A 238 6.13 15.38 -4.67
CA TYR A 238 5.25 14.89 -5.74
C TYR A 238 3.94 14.34 -5.16
N HIS A 239 2.83 14.54 -5.87
CA HIS A 239 1.56 13.88 -5.59
C HIS A 239 1.44 12.61 -6.46
N ILE A 240 1.40 11.44 -5.80
CA ILE A 240 1.39 10.14 -6.48
C ILE A 240 -0.04 9.68 -6.81
N GLY A 241 -1.00 10.00 -5.93
CA GLY A 241 -2.42 9.78 -6.14
C GLY A 241 -3.20 9.72 -4.83
N GLY A 242 -4.49 10.04 -4.88
CA GLY A 242 -5.37 10.05 -3.70
C GLY A 242 -4.86 11.01 -2.62
N CYS A 243 -4.44 10.45 -1.48
CA CYS A 243 -3.85 11.19 -0.36
C CYS A 243 -2.37 10.84 -0.14
N ALA A 244 -1.68 10.30 -1.16
CA ALA A 244 -0.31 9.81 -1.09
C ALA A 244 0.68 10.74 -1.81
N PHE A 245 1.71 11.18 -1.07
CA PHE A 245 2.73 12.11 -1.52
C PHE A 245 4.11 11.48 -1.42
N LEU A 246 4.97 11.71 -2.41
CA LEU A 246 6.36 11.27 -2.38
C LEU A 246 7.27 12.47 -2.16
N VAL A 247 8.25 12.32 -1.28
CA VAL A 247 9.29 13.30 -1.00
C VAL A 247 10.65 12.68 -1.27
N LEU A 248 11.46 13.32 -2.09
CA LEU A 248 12.88 13.00 -2.25
C LEU A 248 13.71 13.83 -1.28
N LEU A 249 14.42 13.14 -0.39
CA LEU A 249 15.31 13.70 0.60
C LEU A 249 16.77 13.41 0.24
N ASP A 250 17.62 14.40 0.43
CA ASP A 250 19.07 14.26 0.32
C ASP A 250 19.62 13.45 1.51
N GLU A 251 20.59 12.56 1.27
CA GLU A 251 21.30 11.80 2.31
C GLU A 251 21.99 12.72 3.34
N ALA A 252 22.41 13.92 2.91
CA ALA A 252 23.11 14.88 3.77
C ALA A 252 22.19 15.63 4.76
N ARG A 253 20.88 15.33 4.80
CA ARG A 253 19.94 16.03 5.68
C ARG A 253 20.24 15.75 7.16
N PRO A 254 20.38 16.77 8.02
CA PRO A 254 20.56 16.58 9.46
C PRO A 254 19.40 15.77 10.06
N GLY A 255 19.71 14.65 10.73
CA GLY A 255 18.70 13.76 11.33
C GLY A 255 18.00 12.80 10.35
N GLY A 256 18.39 12.80 9.07
CA GLY A 256 17.91 11.86 8.06
C GLY A 256 16.40 11.92 7.82
N TRP A 257 15.83 10.79 7.40
CA TRP A 257 14.39 10.67 7.18
C TRP A 257 13.60 10.59 8.49
N GLN A 258 14.21 10.12 9.58
CA GLN A 258 13.55 10.00 10.89
C GLN A 258 13.13 11.37 11.42
N ALA A 259 14.02 12.38 11.31
CA ALA A 259 13.68 13.75 11.71
C ALA A 259 12.57 14.35 10.83
N ALA A 260 12.54 14.01 9.54
CA ALA A 260 11.48 14.45 8.62
C ALA A 260 10.12 13.83 9.00
N VAL A 261 10.09 12.53 9.30
CA VAL A 261 8.90 11.82 9.77
C VAL A 261 8.38 12.46 11.07
N ALA A 262 9.22 12.64 12.08
CA ALA A 262 8.80 13.23 13.35
C ALA A 262 8.25 14.66 13.19
N ALA A 263 8.85 15.47 12.33
CA ALA A 263 8.35 16.82 12.04
C ALA A 263 7.01 16.81 11.30
N LEU A 264 6.80 15.85 10.40
CA LEU A 264 5.55 15.70 9.67
C LEU A 264 4.43 15.16 10.57
N GLU A 265 4.71 14.18 11.43
CA GLU A 265 3.78 13.67 12.44
C GLU A 265 3.23 14.81 13.30
N ALA A 266 4.13 15.61 13.89
CA ALA A 266 3.75 16.75 14.72
C ALA A 266 2.93 17.79 13.94
N ALA A 267 3.22 17.99 12.64
CA ALA A 267 2.48 18.93 11.82
C ALA A 267 1.08 18.42 11.42
N PHE A 268 0.89 17.10 11.33
CA PHE A 268 -0.39 16.46 11.01
C PHE A 268 -1.30 16.24 12.23
N GLU A 269 -0.84 16.55 13.45
CA GLU A 269 -1.71 16.60 14.65
C GLU A 269 -2.80 17.66 14.53
N ALA A 270 -2.56 18.72 13.75
CA ALA A 270 -3.56 19.75 13.51
C ALA A 270 -4.72 19.19 12.66
N PRO A 271 -5.99 19.43 13.03
CA PRO A 271 -7.14 18.90 12.29
C PRO A 271 -7.21 19.48 10.88
N VAL A 272 -7.63 18.64 9.94
CA VAL A 272 -7.91 19.03 8.55
C VAL A 272 -9.23 19.81 8.54
N PRO A 273 -9.22 21.07 8.07
CA PRO A 273 -10.43 21.87 7.99
C PRO A 273 -11.35 21.34 6.89
N PHE A 274 -12.52 20.80 7.28
CA PHE A 274 -13.56 20.36 6.36
C PHE A 274 -14.95 20.75 6.89
N GLY A 275 -15.46 21.91 6.45
CA GLY A 275 -16.66 22.50 7.04
C GLY A 275 -16.46 22.73 8.54
N ASP A 276 -17.45 22.30 9.34
CA ASP A 276 -17.42 22.37 10.81
C ASP A 276 -16.91 21.07 11.47
N ILE A 277 -16.43 20.09 10.68
CA ILE A 277 -16.01 18.78 11.18
C ILE A 277 -14.49 18.79 11.35
N PRO A 278 -13.95 18.62 12.58
CA PRO A 278 -12.52 18.47 12.79
C PRO A 278 -12.11 17.06 12.40
N VAL A 279 -11.49 16.91 11.23
CA VAL A 279 -11.03 15.59 10.76
C VAL A 279 -9.55 15.41 11.08
N ALA A 280 -9.19 14.27 11.66
CA ALA A 280 -7.79 13.94 11.95
C ALA A 280 -7.11 13.34 10.72
N ALA A 281 -5.91 13.82 10.39
CA ALA A 281 -5.03 13.14 9.45
C ALA A 281 -4.31 12.00 10.19
N THR A 282 -4.26 10.82 9.57
CA THR A 282 -3.49 9.69 10.10
C THR A 282 -2.42 9.33 9.08
N PRO A 283 -1.25 9.98 9.13
CA PRO A 283 -0.18 9.73 8.18
C PRO A 283 0.50 8.38 8.45
N THR A 284 0.82 7.67 7.39
CA THR A 284 1.76 6.55 7.39
C THR A 284 2.88 6.81 6.42
N PHE A 285 4.10 6.50 6.83
CA PHE A 285 5.32 6.80 6.09
C PHE A 285 6.03 5.54 5.63
N GLY A 286 6.28 5.44 4.34
CA GLY A 286 7.11 4.40 3.75
C GLY A 286 8.42 4.97 3.24
N VAL A 287 9.54 4.37 3.64
CA VAL A 287 10.88 4.89 3.34
C VAL A 287 11.61 3.92 2.42
N ALA A 288 12.17 4.40 1.32
CA ALA A 288 13.04 3.63 0.43
C ALA A 288 14.34 4.38 0.12
N CYS A 289 15.47 3.71 0.24
CA CYS A 289 16.78 4.28 -0.11
C CYS A 289 17.11 3.99 -1.59
N PHE A 290 17.83 4.90 -2.24
CA PHE A 290 18.34 4.73 -3.60
C PHE A 290 19.79 5.24 -3.71
N GLY A 291 20.56 4.70 -4.67
CA GLY A 291 21.96 5.07 -4.93
C GLY A 291 23.01 4.01 -4.56
N PRO A 292 24.32 4.28 -4.80
CA PRO A 292 25.39 3.27 -4.81
C PRO A 292 25.70 2.61 -3.45
N GLY A 293 25.38 3.28 -2.34
CA GLY A 293 25.59 2.78 -0.96
C GLY A 293 24.31 2.45 -0.19
N GLY A 294 23.14 2.71 -0.78
CA GLY A 294 21.81 2.60 -0.15
C GLY A 294 20.94 1.55 -0.81
N GLY A 295 21.51 0.41 -1.16
CA GLY A 295 20.83 -0.69 -1.85
C GLY A 295 19.50 -1.03 -1.21
N THR A 296 18.45 -1.09 -2.04
CA THR A 296 17.25 -1.93 -1.86
C THR A 296 16.21 -1.72 -2.97
N ALA A 297 16.24 -0.58 -3.69
CA ALA A 297 15.32 -0.28 -4.80
C ALA A 297 16.00 -0.18 -6.20
N GLY A 298 17.28 -0.58 -6.33
CA GLY A 298 18.04 -0.46 -7.60
C GLY A 298 18.74 -1.74 -8.05
N GLY A 299 18.40 -2.90 -7.50
CA GLY A 299 19.10 -4.16 -7.76
C GLY A 299 18.20 -5.26 -8.30
N SER A 300 18.30 -5.50 -9.61
CA SER A 300 17.94 -6.72 -10.36
C SER A 300 16.48 -7.23 -10.31
N GLY A 301 15.74 -7.03 -11.40
CA GLY A 301 14.53 -7.79 -11.73
C GLY A 301 13.77 -7.21 -12.92
N ALA A 302 13.90 -7.86 -14.09
CA ALA A 302 13.16 -7.65 -15.33
C ALA A 302 12.05 -6.57 -15.36
N GLY A 303 12.35 -5.42 -16.00
CA GLY A 303 11.34 -4.60 -16.70
C GLY A 303 10.90 -3.28 -16.07
N GLY A 304 11.29 -2.96 -14.84
CA GLY A 304 10.97 -1.67 -14.20
C GLY A 304 12.05 -0.59 -14.43
N SER A 305 11.64 0.67 -14.60
CA SER A 305 12.57 1.81 -14.49
C SER A 305 12.93 2.04 -13.02
N GLY A 306 14.16 2.48 -12.70
CA GLY A 306 14.60 2.67 -11.31
C GLY A 306 13.71 3.56 -10.45
N ALA A 307 12.96 4.49 -11.08
CA ALA A 307 11.97 5.33 -10.41
C ALA A 307 10.74 4.52 -9.92
N GLU A 308 10.26 3.57 -10.73
CA GLU A 308 9.11 2.74 -10.36
C GLU A 308 9.45 1.76 -9.23
N ASP A 309 10.68 1.24 -9.20
CA ASP A 309 11.14 0.40 -8.10
C ASP A 309 11.23 1.17 -6.77
N VAL A 310 11.67 2.43 -6.80
CA VAL A 310 11.68 3.30 -5.62
C VAL A 310 10.27 3.58 -5.11
N LEU A 311 9.33 3.89 -6.01
CA LEU A 311 7.92 4.07 -5.65
C LEU A 311 7.33 2.79 -5.03
N ARG A 312 7.56 1.65 -5.67
CA ARG A 312 7.08 0.34 -5.20
C ARG A 312 7.67 0.01 -3.82
N ALA A 313 8.96 0.25 -3.62
CA ALA A 313 9.64 0.01 -2.35
C ALA A 313 9.08 0.91 -1.24
N ALA A 314 8.90 2.21 -1.51
CA ALA A 314 8.32 3.13 -0.55
C ALA A 314 6.86 2.77 -0.22
N ALA A 315 6.06 2.38 -1.20
CA ALA A 315 4.69 1.91 -0.99
C ALA A 315 4.63 0.62 -0.15
N SER A 316 5.51 -0.36 -0.44
CA SER A 316 5.64 -1.59 0.36
C SER A 316 6.00 -1.30 1.82
N ALA A 317 6.90 -0.34 2.05
CA ALA A 317 7.27 0.10 3.38
C ALA A 317 6.12 0.82 4.11
N ALA A 318 5.36 1.66 3.42
CA ALA A 318 4.18 2.32 4.00
C ALA A 318 3.10 1.29 4.41
N GLU A 319 2.92 0.25 3.60
CA GLU A 319 1.98 -0.84 3.94
C GLU A 319 2.47 -1.67 5.13
N GLU A 320 3.77 -1.93 5.24
CA GLU A 320 4.33 -2.60 6.41
C GLU A 320 4.17 -1.78 7.69
N ALA A 321 4.40 -0.46 7.62
CA ALA A 321 4.13 0.46 8.73
C ALA A 321 2.65 0.42 9.13
N ARG A 322 1.75 0.47 8.13
CA ARG A 322 0.31 0.41 8.33
C ARG A 322 -0.11 -0.84 9.08
N ARG A 323 0.40 -1.99 8.65
CA ARG A 323 0.12 -3.30 9.23
C ARG A 323 0.69 -3.45 10.64
N ALA A 324 1.89 -2.94 10.88
CA ALA A 324 2.56 -3.03 12.17
C ALA A 324 2.01 -2.02 13.21
N GLY A 325 1.08 -1.14 12.81
CA GLY A 325 0.61 -0.05 13.66
C GLY A 325 1.71 0.98 13.96
N LEU A 326 2.71 1.06 13.08
CA LEU A 326 3.82 2.00 13.17
C LEU A 326 3.51 3.20 12.28
N SER A 327 4.05 4.36 12.66
CA SER A 327 3.91 5.57 11.85
C SER A 327 4.81 5.52 10.61
N ALA A 328 5.99 4.89 10.70
CA ALA A 328 6.92 4.76 9.60
C ALA A 328 7.59 3.38 9.55
N SER A 329 7.96 2.93 8.35
CA SER A 329 8.83 1.76 8.16
C SER A 329 9.81 2.01 7.02
N LEU A 330 11.00 1.43 7.16
CA LEU A 330 11.99 1.33 6.10
C LEU A 330 11.71 0.10 5.25
N TYR A 331 11.86 0.23 3.94
CA TYR A 331 11.76 -0.88 3.02
C TYR A 331 12.81 -1.94 3.35
N SER A 332 12.36 -3.19 3.35
CA SER A 332 13.20 -4.37 3.48
C SER A 332 12.73 -5.42 2.47
N PRO A 333 13.64 -6.02 1.67
CA PRO A 333 13.29 -7.11 0.76
C PRO A 333 12.63 -8.29 1.48
N ASP A 334 13.02 -8.54 2.74
CA ASP A 334 12.42 -9.60 3.55
C ASP A 334 10.97 -9.27 3.92
N SER A 335 10.68 -8.01 4.25
CA SER A 335 9.31 -7.55 4.51
C SER A 335 8.42 -7.63 3.27
N GLU A 336 8.95 -7.26 2.10
CA GLU A 336 8.24 -7.42 0.83
C GLU A 336 7.99 -8.91 0.53
N ALA A 337 9.00 -9.77 0.67
CA ALA A 337 8.88 -11.19 0.45
C ALA A 337 7.81 -11.82 1.37
N ARG A 338 7.77 -11.43 2.66
CA ARG A 338 6.71 -11.85 3.60
C ARG A 338 5.32 -11.40 3.14
N SER A 339 5.18 -10.15 2.69
CA SER A 339 3.89 -9.63 2.20
C SER A 339 3.40 -10.36 0.94
N ARG A 340 4.30 -10.60 -0.03
CA ARG A 340 4.01 -11.42 -1.21
C ARG A 340 3.60 -12.85 -0.83
N ARG A 341 4.33 -13.46 0.12
CA ARG A 341 4.00 -14.79 0.64
C ARG A 341 2.61 -14.83 1.26
N ARG A 342 2.23 -13.85 2.09
CA ARG A 342 0.88 -13.76 2.68
C ARG A 342 -0.23 -13.70 1.62
N LEU A 343 -0.07 -12.83 0.62
CA LEU A 343 -1.04 -12.71 -0.48
C LEU A 343 -1.17 -14.01 -1.27
N ARG A 344 -0.03 -14.66 -1.54
CA ARG A 344 0.00 -15.97 -2.19
C ARG A 344 -0.77 -17.02 -1.38
N LEU A 345 -0.54 -17.09 -0.07
CA LEU A 345 -1.26 -18.02 0.80
C LEU A 345 -2.79 -17.77 0.78
N LEU A 346 -3.22 -16.51 0.77
CA LEU A 346 -4.65 -16.21 0.67
C LEU A 346 -5.24 -16.62 -0.69
N ALA A 347 -4.51 -16.40 -1.78
CA ALA A 347 -4.95 -16.79 -3.12
C ALA A 347 -5.05 -18.32 -3.28
N ASP A 348 -4.07 -19.05 -2.74
CA ASP A 348 -3.95 -20.50 -2.89
C ASP A 348 -4.85 -21.29 -1.91
N MET A 349 -5.39 -20.65 -0.86
CA MET A 349 -6.27 -21.30 0.12
C MET A 349 -7.57 -21.82 -0.49
N ARG A 350 -8.21 -21.08 -1.41
CA ARG A 350 -9.48 -21.52 -2.00
C ARG A 350 -9.32 -22.76 -2.90
N PRO A 351 -8.33 -22.80 -3.82
CA PRO A 351 -7.97 -24.05 -4.50
C PRO A 351 -7.59 -25.18 -3.53
N ALA A 352 -6.89 -24.88 -2.43
CA ALA A 352 -6.50 -25.89 -1.44
C ALA A 352 -7.71 -26.54 -0.73
N LEU A 353 -8.81 -25.81 -0.52
CA LEU A 353 -10.06 -26.35 0.04
C LEU A 353 -10.76 -27.35 -0.89
N GLU A 354 -10.58 -27.18 -2.20
CA GLU A 354 -11.18 -28.02 -3.25
C GLU A 354 -10.29 -29.22 -3.60
N ALA A 355 -8.97 -29.11 -3.39
CA ALA A 355 -8.02 -30.20 -3.57
C ALA A 355 -8.20 -31.32 -2.54
N GLU A 356 -7.86 -32.55 -2.91
CA GLU A 356 -8.01 -33.73 -2.04
C GLU A 356 -6.88 -33.87 -1.01
N ASP A 357 -5.67 -33.39 -1.32
CA ASP A 357 -4.43 -33.72 -0.62
C ASP A 357 -3.72 -32.51 0.02
N GLN A 358 -4.20 -31.28 -0.21
CA GLN A 358 -3.54 -30.09 0.33
C GLN A 358 -3.92 -29.80 1.78
N LEU A 359 -5.15 -30.07 2.19
CA LEU A 359 -5.59 -29.87 3.57
C LEU A 359 -5.82 -31.21 4.25
N SER A 360 -5.31 -31.34 5.47
CA SER A 360 -5.50 -32.53 6.30
C SER A 360 -5.76 -32.14 7.76
N LEU A 361 -6.35 -33.06 8.51
CA LEU A 361 -6.51 -32.93 9.96
C LEU A 361 -5.55 -33.89 10.65
N VAL A 362 -4.83 -33.37 11.65
CA VAL A 362 -4.15 -34.19 12.65
C VAL A 362 -4.84 -34.01 13.98
N PHE A 363 -4.71 -35.01 14.85
CA PHE A 363 -5.44 -35.08 16.10
C PHE A 363 -4.48 -35.15 17.26
N GLN A 364 -4.67 -34.31 18.27
CA GLN A 364 -3.90 -34.36 19.51
C GLN A 364 -4.78 -34.89 20.65
N PRO A 365 -4.51 -36.09 21.18
CA PRO A 365 -5.35 -36.68 22.23
C PRO A 365 -5.17 -35.96 23.57
N ARG A 366 -6.27 -35.93 24.32
CA ARG A 366 -6.36 -35.40 25.69
C ARG A 366 -6.73 -36.52 26.65
N ILE A 367 -6.08 -36.57 27.80
CA ILE A 367 -6.34 -37.60 28.81
C ILE A 367 -7.00 -37.01 30.05
N GLU A 368 -7.95 -37.75 30.60
CA GLU A 368 -8.49 -37.50 31.94
C GLU A 368 -7.40 -37.84 32.96
N ILE A 369 -6.96 -36.86 33.76
CA ILE A 369 -5.79 -37.01 34.64
C ILE A 369 -6.02 -38.12 35.68
N GLY A 370 -7.23 -38.19 36.25
CA GLY A 370 -7.55 -39.13 37.32
C GLY A 370 -7.53 -40.61 36.93
N CYS A 371 -7.82 -40.96 35.66
CA CYS A 371 -7.87 -42.34 35.21
C CYS A 371 -6.98 -42.66 33.99
N GLY A 372 -6.31 -41.67 33.43
CA GLY A 372 -5.42 -41.81 32.27
C GLY A 372 -6.12 -42.16 30.94
N ARG A 373 -7.46 -42.19 30.91
CA ARG A 373 -8.24 -42.53 29.71
C ARG A 373 -8.30 -41.33 28.76
N CYS A 374 -8.20 -41.62 27.47
CA CYS A 374 -8.43 -40.62 26.43
C CYS A 374 -9.93 -40.46 26.18
N ARG A 375 -10.49 -39.28 26.43
CA ARG A 375 -11.90 -38.97 26.17
C ARG A 375 -12.13 -37.97 25.05
N GLY A 376 -11.07 -37.34 24.57
CA GLY A 376 -11.15 -36.40 23.47
C GLY A 376 -9.84 -36.22 22.73
N ALA A 377 -9.91 -35.64 21.55
CA ALA A 377 -8.74 -35.16 20.82
C ALA A 377 -9.07 -33.86 20.09
N GLU A 378 -8.09 -32.97 20.03
CA GLU A 378 -8.22 -31.73 19.29
C GLU A 378 -7.91 -31.94 17.81
N ALA A 379 -8.81 -31.49 16.94
CA ALA A 379 -8.63 -31.53 15.49
C ALA A 379 -7.88 -30.28 15.02
N LEU A 380 -6.66 -30.49 14.51
CA LEU A 380 -5.74 -29.44 14.12
C LEU A 380 -5.52 -29.46 12.61
N LEU A 381 -5.87 -28.36 11.94
CA LEU A 381 -5.72 -28.20 10.50
C LEU A 381 -4.24 -28.18 10.10
N ARG A 382 -3.90 -28.84 8.99
CA ARG A 382 -2.58 -28.81 8.36
C ARG A 382 -2.73 -28.47 6.89
N TRP A 383 -1.81 -27.64 6.39
CA TRP A 383 -1.76 -27.27 4.99
C TRP A 383 -0.44 -27.73 4.36
N HIS A 384 -0.57 -28.66 3.41
CA HIS A 384 0.47 -29.14 2.51
C HIS A 384 0.31 -28.41 1.18
N HIS A 385 0.92 -27.25 1.08
CA HIS A 385 0.94 -26.44 -0.13
C HIS A 385 1.77 -27.13 -1.22
N SER A 386 1.27 -27.13 -2.46
CA SER A 386 1.90 -27.75 -3.62
C SER A 386 3.36 -27.30 -3.85
N GLU A 387 3.61 -25.99 -3.83
CA GLU A 387 4.94 -25.41 -4.01
C GLU A 387 5.69 -25.08 -2.71
N LEU A 388 4.99 -24.64 -1.66
CA LEU A 388 5.62 -24.20 -0.39
C LEU A 388 5.78 -25.34 0.63
N ALA A 389 5.39 -26.57 0.29
CA ALA A 389 5.34 -27.72 1.18
C ALA A 389 4.48 -27.45 2.44
N ALA A 390 4.95 -27.82 3.63
CA ALA A 390 4.16 -27.66 4.86
C ALA A 390 4.11 -26.19 5.31
N VAL A 391 2.91 -25.61 5.31
CA VAL A 391 2.65 -24.25 5.82
C VAL A 391 2.12 -24.35 7.27
N PRO A 392 2.80 -23.74 8.26
CA PRO A 392 2.36 -23.78 9.65
C PRO A 392 1.00 -23.12 9.87
N PRO A 393 0.12 -23.69 10.73
CA PRO A 393 -1.18 -23.08 11.09
C PRO A 393 -1.08 -21.65 11.60
N GLY A 394 -0.08 -21.36 12.43
CA GLY A 394 0.19 -20.00 12.92
C GLY A 394 0.57 -18.98 11.84
N GLU A 395 0.92 -19.44 10.62
CA GLU A 395 1.19 -18.56 9.48
C GLU A 395 -0.09 -18.21 8.71
N PHE A 396 -0.95 -19.20 8.42
CA PHE A 396 -2.09 -18.99 7.51
C PHE A 396 -3.44 -18.77 8.20
N ILE A 397 -3.67 -19.32 9.39
CA ILE A 397 -4.96 -19.14 10.10
C ILE A 397 -5.24 -17.66 10.37
N PRO A 398 -4.29 -16.86 10.94
CA PRO A 398 -4.53 -15.44 11.17
C PRO A 398 -4.82 -14.65 9.89
N LEU A 399 -4.30 -15.11 8.73
CA LEU A 399 -4.58 -14.48 7.43
C LEU A 399 -6.01 -14.79 6.98
N VAL A 400 -6.40 -16.06 7.07
CA VAL A 400 -7.73 -16.54 6.69
C VAL A 400 -8.81 -15.85 7.52
N GLU A 401 -8.59 -15.67 8.82
CA GLU A 401 -9.52 -15.00 9.75
C GLU A 401 -9.81 -13.53 9.41
N GLN A 402 -8.92 -12.87 8.65
CA GLN A 402 -9.09 -11.48 8.21
C GLN A 402 -9.84 -11.36 6.88
N THR A 403 -10.36 -12.46 6.33
CA THR A 403 -10.96 -12.50 5.00
C THR A 403 -12.26 -13.30 4.99
N ALA A 404 -13.01 -13.24 3.88
CA ALA A 404 -14.20 -14.09 3.70
C ALA A 404 -13.88 -15.60 3.61
N LEU A 405 -12.59 -15.99 3.59
CA LEU A 405 -12.17 -17.40 3.58
C LEU A 405 -12.36 -18.09 4.93
N THR A 406 -12.55 -17.35 6.04
CA THR A 406 -12.74 -17.96 7.36
C THR A 406 -13.92 -18.91 7.39
N ARG A 407 -15.08 -18.50 6.84
CA ARG A 407 -16.29 -19.33 6.77
C ARG A 407 -16.06 -20.66 6.04
N PRO A 408 -15.57 -20.70 4.78
CA PRO A 408 -15.35 -21.96 4.09
C PRO A 408 -14.27 -22.83 4.73
N VAL A 409 -13.20 -22.26 5.31
CA VAL A 409 -12.17 -23.04 6.02
C VAL A 409 -12.77 -23.73 7.26
N THR A 410 -13.48 -22.99 8.11
CA THR A 410 -14.13 -23.54 9.31
C THR A 410 -15.16 -24.60 8.93
N GLN A 411 -15.94 -24.36 7.88
CA GLN A 411 -16.92 -25.35 7.38
C GLN A 411 -16.23 -26.63 6.90
N TRP A 412 -15.09 -26.52 6.21
CA TRP A 412 -14.29 -27.67 5.78
C TRP A 412 -13.79 -28.48 6.98
N VAL A 413 -13.25 -27.80 8.01
CA VAL A 413 -12.78 -28.45 9.25
C VAL A 413 -13.93 -29.17 9.95
N ILE A 414 -15.06 -28.51 10.17
CA ILE A 414 -16.25 -29.11 10.82
C ILE A 414 -16.71 -30.35 10.06
N HIS A 415 -16.81 -30.29 8.73
CA HIS A 415 -17.22 -31.43 7.91
C HIS A 415 -16.25 -32.62 8.04
N ARG A 416 -14.95 -32.36 7.92
CA ARG A 416 -13.92 -33.41 8.02
C ARG A 416 -13.86 -34.00 9.42
N THR A 417 -13.99 -33.18 10.46
CA THR A 417 -14.05 -33.66 11.85
C THR A 417 -15.32 -34.48 12.10
N ALA A 418 -16.49 -34.05 11.63
CA ALA A 418 -17.73 -34.82 11.76
C ALA A 418 -17.65 -36.17 11.02
N ALA A 419 -17.13 -36.18 9.80
CA ALA A 419 -16.92 -37.43 9.05
C ALA A 419 -15.96 -38.38 9.80
N GLN A 420 -14.87 -37.84 10.35
CA GLN A 420 -13.90 -38.62 11.11
C GLN A 420 -14.49 -39.19 12.40
N LEU A 421 -15.26 -38.38 13.11
CA LEU A 421 -15.93 -38.77 14.34
C LEU A 421 -16.96 -39.89 14.10
N ALA A 422 -17.73 -39.80 13.02
CA ALA A 422 -18.66 -40.85 12.62
C ALA A 422 -17.94 -42.15 12.25
N ALA A 423 -16.77 -42.06 11.59
CA ALA A 423 -15.94 -43.23 11.32
C ALA A 423 -15.42 -43.89 12.60
N LEU A 424 -14.85 -43.11 13.53
CA LEU A 424 -14.36 -43.62 14.81
C LEU A 424 -15.48 -44.28 15.63
N ARG A 425 -16.67 -43.67 15.66
CA ARG A 425 -17.85 -44.24 16.36
C ARG A 425 -18.31 -45.56 15.76
N ARG A 426 -18.31 -45.71 14.44
CA ARG A 426 -18.65 -46.99 13.78
C ARG A 426 -17.70 -48.12 14.19
N ASP A 427 -16.45 -47.78 14.50
CA ASP A 427 -15.44 -48.73 14.96
C ASP A 427 -15.45 -48.93 16.49
N GLY A 428 -16.49 -48.44 17.19
CA GLY A 428 -16.68 -48.58 18.63
C GLY A 428 -15.85 -47.62 19.48
N LEU A 429 -15.18 -46.64 18.88
CA LEU A 429 -14.37 -45.65 19.60
C LEU A 429 -15.22 -44.42 19.94
N GLY A 430 -15.67 -44.34 21.19
CA GLY A 430 -16.43 -43.21 21.74
C GLY A 430 -15.55 -42.01 22.11
N LEU A 431 -14.93 -41.37 21.11
CA LEU A 431 -14.10 -40.18 21.30
C LEU A 431 -14.94 -38.89 21.12
N ARG A 432 -14.56 -37.80 21.78
CA ARG A 432 -15.01 -36.44 21.44
C ARG A 432 -13.93 -35.73 20.62
N LEU A 433 -14.31 -34.97 19.60
CA LEU A 433 -13.34 -34.17 18.84
C LEU A 433 -13.61 -32.68 19.04
N SER A 434 -12.57 -31.92 19.38
CA SER A 434 -12.68 -30.47 19.50
C SER A 434 -12.22 -29.75 18.23
N VAL A 435 -12.85 -28.61 17.93
CA VAL A 435 -12.58 -27.79 16.75
C VAL A 435 -12.46 -26.33 17.15
N ASN A 436 -11.37 -25.69 16.73
CA ASN A 436 -11.14 -24.27 16.89
C ASN A 436 -12.02 -23.44 15.95
N VAL A 437 -12.66 -22.39 16.50
CA VAL A 437 -13.56 -21.49 15.78
C VAL A 437 -13.23 -20.04 16.10
N SER A 438 -13.17 -19.22 15.06
CA SER A 438 -12.94 -17.77 15.18
C SER A 438 -14.16 -17.00 15.67
N ALA A 439 -13.94 -15.78 16.20
CA ALA A 439 -15.01 -14.82 16.55
C ALA A 439 -15.95 -14.52 15.38
N VAL A 440 -15.36 -14.40 14.18
CA VAL A 440 -16.07 -14.01 12.97
C VAL A 440 -17.10 -15.08 12.64
N ASN A 441 -16.74 -16.37 12.75
CA ASN A 441 -17.69 -17.46 12.52
C ASN A 441 -18.78 -17.52 13.59
N LEU A 442 -18.43 -17.32 14.86
CA LEU A 442 -19.41 -17.27 15.95
C LEU A 442 -20.39 -16.09 15.82
N SER A 443 -20.03 -15.05 15.08
CA SER A 443 -20.92 -13.91 14.83
C SER A 443 -21.87 -14.14 13.64
N GLU A 444 -21.73 -15.25 12.90
CA GLU A 444 -22.62 -15.58 11.79
C GLU A 444 -23.99 -16.05 12.32
N PRO A 445 -25.11 -15.46 11.84
CA PRO A 445 -26.45 -15.77 12.38
C PRO A 445 -26.87 -17.24 12.27
N ASP A 446 -26.38 -17.95 11.25
CA ASP A 446 -26.71 -19.34 10.95
C ASP A 446 -25.66 -20.35 11.44
N PHE A 447 -24.64 -19.92 12.22
CA PHE A 447 -23.53 -20.80 12.63
C PHE A 447 -24.00 -22.02 13.43
N ALA A 448 -24.78 -21.80 14.49
CA ALA A 448 -25.22 -22.88 15.38
C ALA A 448 -26.04 -23.94 14.63
N GLU A 449 -27.01 -23.50 13.83
CA GLU A 449 -27.86 -24.38 13.02
C GLU A 449 -27.06 -25.18 12.00
N ARG A 450 -26.10 -24.54 11.32
CA ARG A 450 -25.24 -25.24 10.34
C ARG A 450 -24.34 -26.29 11.00
N LEU A 451 -23.79 -26.01 12.18
CA LEU A 451 -22.96 -26.98 12.90
C LEU A 451 -23.79 -28.22 13.26
N VAL A 452 -24.91 -28.01 13.96
CA VAL A 452 -25.77 -29.11 14.40
C VAL A 452 -26.36 -29.87 13.21
N GLY A 453 -26.76 -29.18 12.14
CA GLY A 453 -27.19 -29.81 10.90
C GLY A 453 -26.09 -30.64 10.22
N THR A 454 -24.82 -30.26 10.39
CA THR A 454 -23.68 -31.05 9.90
C THR A 454 -23.48 -32.30 10.73
N LEU A 455 -23.53 -32.20 12.06
CA LEU A 455 -23.45 -33.36 12.96
C LEU A 455 -24.59 -34.36 12.70
N ALA A 456 -25.82 -33.85 12.58
CA ALA A 456 -27.01 -34.66 12.31
C ALA A 456 -26.90 -35.45 10.98
N ARG A 457 -26.37 -34.83 9.91
CA ARG A 457 -26.12 -35.52 8.62
C ARG A 457 -25.16 -36.70 8.73
N HIS A 458 -24.28 -36.69 9.73
CA HIS A 458 -23.35 -37.78 10.03
C HIS A 458 -23.85 -38.74 11.12
N GLY A 459 -25.10 -38.58 11.61
CA GLY A 459 -25.66 -39.40 12.68
C GLY A 459 -24.98 -39.17 14.04
N LEU A 460 -24.50 -37.95 14.27
CA LEU A 460 -23.78 -37.57 15.49
C LEU A 460 -24.67 -36.72 16.40
N GLU A 461 -24.61 -37.05 17.69
CA GLU A 461 -25.18 -36.22 18.75
C GLU A 461 -24.37 -34.91 18.89
N PRO A 462 -24.99 -33.78 19.29
CA PRO A 462 -24.30 -32.51 19.50
C PRO A 462 -23.09 -32.58 20.45
N GLN A 463 -23.17 -33.41 21.50
CA GLN A 463 -22.09 -33.61 22.50
C GLN A 463 -20.86 -34.34 21.93
N ALA A 464 -20.96 -34.87 20.70
CA ALA A 464 -19.86 -35.58 20.05
C ALA A 464 -18.71 -34.63 19.70
N MET A 465 -19.04 -33.37 19.38
CA MET A 465 -18.10 -32.34 19.00
C MET A 465 -18.04 -31.26 20.06
N GLU A 466 -16.84 -30.81 20.36
CA GLU A 466 -16.57 -29.70 21.26
C GLU A 466 -16.08 -28.50 20.42
N LEU A 467 -16.53 -27.29 20.74
CA LEU A 467 -16.04 -26.08 20.08
C LEU A 467 -15.09 -25.33 21.00
N GLU A 468 -13.92 -25.01 20.46
CA GLU A 468 -12.90 -24.20 21.12
C GLU A 468 -12.89 -22.81 20.48
N PHE A 469 -12.77 -21.78 21.30
CA PHE A 469 -12.64 -20.40 20.83
C PHE A 469 -11.78 -19.62 21.82
N THR A 470 -11.01 -18.65 21.33
CA THR A 470 -10.09 -17.88 22.18
C THR A 470 -10.80 -16.73 22.91
N GLU A 471 -10.26 -16.31 24.04
CA GLU A 471 -10.78 -15.18 24.83
C GLU A 471 -10.87 -13.88 24.02
N SER A 472 -9.82 -13.57 23.24
CA SER A 472 -9.78 -12.37 22.38
C SER A 472 -10.90 -12.37 21.34
N ALA A 473 -11.35 -13.54 20.92
CA ALA A 473 -12.41 -13.70 19.94
C ALA A 473 -13.71 -13.03 20.44
N LEU A 474 -14.06 -13.24 21.70
CA LEU A 474 -15.29 -12.72 22.30
C LEU A 474 -15.32 -11.20 22.51
N MET A 475 -14.16 -10.57 22.74
CA MET A 475 -14.10 -9.12 23.01
C MET A 475 -14.43 -8.26 21.79
N SER A 476 -14.19 -8.77 20.59
CA SER A 476 -14.35 -8.02 19.34
C SER A 476 -15.79 -7.93 18.82
N ASN A 477 -16.67 -8.91 19.12
CA ASN A 477 -18.04 -9.02 18.58
C ASN A 477 -19.06 -9.63 19.60
N GLY A 478 -18.95 -9.23 20.87
CA GLY A 478 -19.51 -9.99 22.01
C GLY A 478 -21.00 -10.34 21.98
N ALA A 479 -21.89 -9.49 21.47
CA ALA A 479 -23.34 -9.75 21.58
C ALA A 479 -23.82 -10.91 20.68
N ALA A 480 -23.48 -10.86 19.39
CA ALA A 480 -23.88 -11.87 18.41
C ALA A 480 -23.21 -13.22 18.69
N ALA A 481 -21.90 -13.21 18.99
CA ALA A 481 -21.16 -14.41 19.36
C ALA A 481 -21.73 -15.09 20.61
N MET A 482 -22.10 -14.32 21.64
CA MET A 482 -22.71 -14.86 22.86
C MET A 482 -24.10 -15.46 22.62
N GLU A 483 -24.88 -14.91 21.68
CA GLU A 483 -26.17 -15.50 21.29
C GLU A 483 -25.96 -16.87 20.63
N GLN A 484 -25.04 -16.98 19.68
CA GLN A 484 -24.73 -18.25 19.02
C GLN A 484 -24.17 -19.29 20.01
N LEU A 485 -23.27 -18.91 20.92
CA LEU A 485 -22.76 -19.81 21.95
C LEU A 485 -23.87 -20.31 22.90
N ARG A 486 -24.82 -19.45 23.28
CA ARG A 486 -25.99 -19.88 24.09
C ARG A 486 -26.87 -20.85 23.30
N ALA A 487 -27.12 -20.60 22.02
CA ALA A 487 -27.89 -21.50 21.16
C ALA A 487 -27.20 -22.88 21.04
N LEU A 488 -25.89 -22.91 20.78
CA LEU A 488 -25.09 -24.13 20.74
C LEU A 488 -25.16 -24.92 22.05
N ARG A 489 -25.03 -24.23 23.20
CA ARG A 489 -25.15 -24.84 24.52
C ARG A 489 -26.54 -25.45 24.75
N GLN A 490 -27.60 -24.74 24.34
CA GLN A 490 -28.98 -25.24 24.44
C GLN A 490 -29.22 -26.47 23.54
N MET A 491 -28.53 -26.52 22.40
CA MET A 491 -28.53 -27.68 21.50
C MET A 491 -27.65 -28.84 22.01
N GLY A 492 -26.85 -28.62 23.06
CA GLY A 492 -26.04 -29.66 23.71
C GLY A 492 -24.61 -29.80 23.17
N VAL A 493 -24.09 -28.81 22.45
CA VAL A 493 -22.68 -28.77 22.05
C VAL A 493 -21.83 -28.34 23.25
N ASP A 494 -20.74 -29.07 23.53
CA ASP A 494 -19.78 -28.69 24.57
C ASP A 494 -18.93 -27.51 24.06
N ILE A 495 -18.76 -26.49 24.91
CA ILE A 495 -18.06 -25.25 24.58
C ILE A 495 -16.84 -25.11 25.49
N ALA A 496 -15.68 -24.84 24.91
CA ALA A 496 -14.41 -24.67 25.60
C ALA A 496 -13.84 -23.26 25.31
N LEU A 497 -13.44 -22.55 26.36
CA LEU A 497 -12.67 -21.32 26.25
C LEU A 497 -11.19 -21.66 26.18
N ASP A 498 -10.55 -21.27 25.08
CA ASP A 498 -9.14 -21.49 24.81
C ASP A 498 -8.28 -20.29 25.24
N ASP A 499 -6.97 -20.54 25.43
CA ASP A 499 -5.97 -19.56 25.87
C ASP A 499 -6.29 -18.82 27.19
N PHE A 500 -7.00 -19.48 28.13
CA PHE A 500 -7.47 -18.82 29.34
C PHE A 500 -6.31 -18.30 30.20
N GLY A 501 -6.39 -17.02 30.57
CA GLY A 501 -5.43 -16.34 31.45
C GLY A 501 -4.43 -15.44 30.71
N THR A 502 -4.37 -15.50 29.38
CA THR A 502 -3.49 -14.64 28.57
C THR A 502 -4.12 -13.26 28.26
N GLY A 503 -5.44 -13.13 28.40
CA GLY A 503 -6.21 -11.91 28.14
C GLY A 503 -6.69 -11.15 29.39
N TYR A 504 -7.48 -10.10 29.16
CA TYR A 504 -8.05 -9.22 30.19
C TYR A 504 -9.45 -9.65 30.63
N SER A 505 -9.69 -10.94 30.87
CA SER A 505 -10.97 -11.44 31.33
C SER A 505 -11.33 -10.81 32.67
N THR A 506 -12.38 -10.00 32.66
CA THR A 506 -12.97 -9.53 33.91
C THR A 506 -13.75 -10.70 34.52
N PHE A 507 -13.57 -10.95 35.82
CA PHE A 507 -14.22 -12.04 36.54
C PHE A 507 -15.75 -12.09 36.34
N SER A 508 -16.39 -10.92 36.21
CA SER A 508 -17.82 -10.81 35.90
C SER A 508 -18.21 -11.42 34.54
N TYR A 509 -17.30 -11.41 33.57
CA TYR A 509 -17.53 -11.94 32.23
C TYR A 509 -17.61 -13.47 32.24
N LEU A 510 -16.68 -14.12 32.94
CA LEU A 510 -16.64 -15.57 33.11
C LEU A 510 -17.95 -16.14 33.69
N GLN A 511 -18.57 -15.45 34.65
CA GLN A 511 -19.83 -15.88 35.25
C GLN A 511 -20.99 -15.99 34.25
N THR A 512 -20.95 -15.21 33.17
CA THR A 512 -22.02 -15.18 32.16
C THR A 512 -21.71 -16.01 30.92
N LEU A 513 -20.48 -16.54 30.84
CA LEU A 513 -19.98 -17.26 29.69
C LEU A 513 -20.64 -18.65 29.58
N PRO A 514 -21.27 -19.01 28.44
CA PRO A 514 -21.89 -20.31 28.26
C PRO A 514 -20.86 -21.44 27.98
N ALA A 515 -19.69 -21.42 28.63
CA ALA A 515 -18.66 -22.45 28.48
C ALA A 515 -18.88 -23.62 29.46
N ASN A 516 -18.38 -24.80 29.07
CA ASN A 516 -18.29 -26.02 29.88
C ASN A 516 -16.87 -26.24 30.39
N ILE A 517 -15.88 -25.80 29.61
CA ILE A 517 -14.47 -26.11 29.79
C ILE A 517 -13.64 -24.83 29.71
N LEU A 518 -12.65 -24.70 30.58
CA LEU A 518 -11.60 -23.69 30.48
C LEU A 518 -10.27 -24.39 30.21
N LYS A 519 -9.60 -24.01 29.11
CA LYS A 519 -8.28 -24.53 28.72
C LYS A 519 -7.20 -23.55 29.18
N LEU A 520 -6.32 -24.00 30.07
CA LEU A 520 -5.21 -23.20 30.59
C LEU A 520 -4.08 -23.18 29.57
N ASP A 521 -3.69 -21.98 29.14
CA ASP A 521 -2.65 -21.80 28.12
C ASP A 521 -1.29 -22.40 28.55
N GLN A 522 -0.57 -22.93 27.57
CA GLN A 522 0.74 -23.55 27.74
C GLN A 522 1.78 -22.63 28.38
N SER A 523 1.67 -21.30 28.26
CA SER A 523 2.63 -20.36 28.85
C SER A 523 2.65 -20.45 30.38
N PHE A 524 1.52 -20.78 31.02
CA PHE A 524 1.44 -21.00 32.46
C PHE A 524 1.92 -22.39 32.86
N ILE A 525 1.67 -23.39 32.01
CA ILE A 525 2.00 -24.80 32.29
C ILE A 525 3.50 -25.06 32.17
N ARG A 526 4.17 -24.50 31.15
CA ARG A 526 5.62 -24.64 30.96
C ARG A 526 6.45 -24.08 32.12
N GLY A 527 5.93 -23.10 32.86
CA GLY A 527 6.59 -22.48 34.01
C GLY A 527 6.50 -23.29 35.30
N LEU A 528 5.66 -24.34 35.36
CA LEU A 528 5.35 -25.06 36.61
C LEU A 528 6.58 -25.68 37.28
N SER A 529 7.55 -26.18 36.52
CA SER A 529 8.74 -26.85 37.08
C SER A 529 9.74 -25.85 37.69
N ALA A 530 9.72 -24.58 37.25
CA ALA A 530 10.72 -23.58 37.64
C ALA A 530 10.20 -22.45 38.56
N SER A 531 8.89 -22.18 38.58
CA SER A 531 8.33 -20.97 39.18
C SER A 531 7.27 -21.26 40.24
N ALA A 532 7.58 -20.92 41.50
CA ALA A 532 6.61 -20.99 42.60
C ALA A 532 5.44 -20.00 42.42
N ARG A 533 5.65 -18.93 41.65
CA ARG A 533 4.59 -17.97 41.29
C ARG A 533 3.59 -18.64 40.34
N ASP A 534 4.07 -19.31 39.30
CA ASP A 534 3.22 -19.93 38.28
C ASP A 534 2.44 -21.10 38.88
N ARG A 535 3.07 -21.89 39.76
CA ARG A 535 2.36 -22.91 40.57
C ARG A 535 1.19 -22.32 41.35
N ARG A 536 1.38 -21.19 42.04
CA ARG A 536 0.28 -20.55 42.79
C ARG A 536 -0.81 -20.01 41.87
N LEU A 537 -0.43 -19.41 40.75
CA LEU A 537 -1.37 -18.87 39.78
C LEU A 537 -2.23 -19.98 39.17
N VAL A 538 -1.61 -21.05 38.66
CA VAL A 538 -2.30 -22.21 38.08
C VAL A 538 -3.23 -22.87 39.11
N ALA A 539 -2.77 -23.07 40.35
CA ALA A 539 -3.62 -23.62 41.41
C ALA A 539 -4.86 -22.75 41.68
N THR A 540 -4.70 -21.43 41.66
CA THR A 540 -5.81 -20.48 41.84
C THR A 540 -6.78 -20.51 40.66
N MET A 541 -6.25 -20.58 39.42
CA MET A 541 -7.07 -20.68 38.20
C MET A 541 -7.90 -21.97 38.17
N ILE A 542 -7.31 -23.11 38.55
CA ILE A 542 -8.02 -24.38 38.65
C ILE A 542 -9.17 -24.28 39.66
N GLN A 543 -8.89 -23.79 40.87
CA GLN A 543 -9.91 -23.62 41.90
C GLN A 543 -11.04 -22.69 41.45
N LEU A 544 -10.70 -21.55 40.84
CA LEU A 544 -11.67 -20.58 40.35
C LEU A 544 -12.59 -21.18 39.28
N ALA A 545 -12.03 -21.95 38.35
CA ALA A 545 -12.78 -22.61 37.30
C ALA A 545 -13.78 -23.63 37.88
N HIS A 546 -13.34 -24.42 38.87
CA HIS A 546 -14.21 -25.38 39.56
C HIS A 546 -15.29 -24.70 40.38
N ASP A 547 -14.99 -23.61 41.08
CA ASP A 547 -15.97 -22.82 41.84
C ASP A 547 -17.07 -22.23 40.94
N LEU A 548 -16.74 -21.98 39.66
CA LEU A 548 -17.68 -21.55 38.62
C LEU A 548 -18.37 -22.72 37.89
N GLY A 549 -18.05 -23.97 38.24
CA GLY A 549 -18.64 -25.17 37.66
C GLY A 549 -18.08 -25.58 36.29
N HIS A 550 -16.90 -25.10 35.93
CA HIS A 550 -16.22 -25.47 34.68
C HIS A 550 -15.23 -26.61 34.90
N ARG A 551 -15.06 -27.47 33.88
CA ARG A 551 -13.95 -28.42 33.81
C ARG A 551 -12.68 -27.70 33.34
N VAL A 552 -11.52 -28.17 33.78
CA VAL A 552 -10.22 -27.57 33.44
C VAL A 552 -9.38 -28.52 32.61
N VAL A 553 -8.91 -28.02 31.46
CA VAL A 553 -7.91 -28.70 30.63
C VAL A 553 -6.59 -27.94 30.75
N ALA A 554 -5.50 -28.63 31.07
CA ALA A 554 -4.16 -28.02 31.04
C ALA A 554 -3.45 -28.34 29.72
N GLU A 555 -2.98 -27.31 29.01
CA GLU A 555 -2.32 -27.44 27.72
C GLU A 555 -0.80 -27.35 27.80
N GLY A 556 -0.10 -27.96 26.85
CA GLY A 556 1.36 -27.90 26.80
C GLY A 556 2.06 -28.66 27.92
N VAL A 557 1.46 -29.74 28.43
CA VAL A 557 2.11 -30.63 29.41
C VAL A 557 3.23 -31.41 28.73
N GLU A 558 4.48 -31.07 29.07
CA GLU A 558 5.68 -31.62 28.43
C GLU A 558 6.52 -32.51 29.37
N ASP A 559 6.34 -32.43 30.68
CA ASP A 559 7.07 -33.22 31.67
C ASP A 559 6.17 -33.82 32.78
N GLN A 560 6.68 -34.87 33.44
CA GLN A 560 5.92 -35.60 34.47
C GLN A 560 5.68 -34.76 35.73
N GLU A 561 6.59 -33.84 36.07
CA GLU A 561 6.45 -32.99 37.27
C GLU A 561 5.24 -32.05 37.13
N ALA A 562 5.05 -31.46 35.95
CA ALA A 562 3.88 -30.66 35.63
C ALA A 562 2.59 -31.48 35.71
N LEU A 563 2.59 -32.71 35.16
CA LEU A 563 1.42 -33.60 35.24
C LEU A 563 1.07 -33.98 36.68
N ASP A 564 2.07 -34.32 37.49
CA ASP A 564 1.89 -34.67 38.91
C ASP A 564 1.38 -33.47 39.72
N PHE A 565 1.90 -32.26 39.42
CA PHE A 565 1.41 -31.03 40.03
C PHE A 565 -0.07 -30.79 39.69
N LEU A 566 -0.45 -30.92 38.41
CA LEU A 566 -1.83 -30.73 37.95
C LEU A 566 -2.78 -31.75 38.58
N ALA A 567 -2.36 -33.01 38.68
CA ALA A 567 -3.11 -34.06 39.37
C ALA A 567 -3.32 -33.72 40.86
N ALA A 568 -2.28 -33.26 41.54
CA ALA A 568 -2.35 -32.87 42.96
C ALA A 568 -3.19 -31.61 43.22
N ARG A 569 -3.51 -30.83 42.18
CA ARG A 569 -4.43 -29.66 42.22
C ARG A 569 -5.83 -30.00 41.72
N GLY A 570 -6.10 -31.24 41.33
CA GLY A 570 -7.42 -31.67 40.88
C GLY A 570 -7.78 -31.25 39.46
N CYS A 571 -6.81 -30.92 38.60
CA CYS A 571 -7.09 -30.63 37.19
C CYS A 571 -7.74 -31.84 36.49
N ASP A 572 -8.73 -31.61 35.62
CA ASP A 572 -9.59 -32.67 35.07
C ASP A 572 -8.93 -33.40 33.90
N GLU A 573 -8.44 -32.65 32.91
CA GLU A 573 -7.87 -33.16 31.66
C GLU A 573 -6.49 -32.52 31.39
N ALA A 574 -5.60 -33.26 30.72
CA ALA A 574 -4.31 -32.76 30.26
C ALA A 574 -4.10 -33.04 28.77
N GLN A 575 -3.43 -32.10 28.11
CA GLN A 575 -2.97 -32.18 26.72
C GLN A 575 -1.54 -31.68 26.61
N GLY A 576 -0.71 -32.37 25.82
CA GLY A 576 0.68 -31.95 25.62
C GLY A 576 1.58 -33.07 25.08
N TYR A 577 2.83 -32.73 24.79
CA TYR A 577 3.77 -33.65 24.13
C TYR A 577 4.22 -34.81 25.03
N LEU A 578 4.09 -34.70 26.35
CA LEU A 578 4.26 -35.83 27.26
C LEU A 578 3.26 -36.96 26.96
N ILE A 579 2.03 -36.58 26.60
CA ILE A 579 0.92 -37.50 26.35
C ILE A 579 1.02 -38.05 24.93
N ALA A 580 1.02 -37.13 23.95
CA ALA A 580 1.25 -37.40 22.54
C ALA A 580 1.41 -36.10 21.74
N ARG A 581 2.21 -36.18 20.67
CA ARG A 581 2.22 -35.16 19.61
C ARG A 581 0.96 -35.28 18.73
N PRO A 582 0.53 -34.19 18.06
CA PRO A 582 -0.51 -34.27 17.03
C PRO A 582 -0.18 -35.32 15.97
N MET A 583 -1.15 -36.16 15.61
CA MET A 583 -0.92 -37.30 14.71
C MET A 583 -2.08 -37.51 13.73
N ALA A 584 -1.80 -38.08 12.57
CA ALA A 584 -2.85 -38.46 11.62
C ALA A 584 -3.76 -39.55 12.20
N GLU A 585 -4.97 -39.69 11.67
CA GLU A 585 -5.96 -40.63 12.21
C GLU A 585 -5.48 -42.09 12.32
N PRO A 586 -4.77 -42.68 11.33
CA PRO A 586 -4.30 -44.06 11.47
C PRO A 586 -3.39 -44.25 12.69
N ALA A 587 -2.55 -43.25 13.00
CA ALA A 587 -1.71 -43.26 14.18
C ALA A 587 -2.51 -43.05 15.47
N LEU A 588 -3.54 -42.19 15.45
CA LEU A 588 -4.46 -42.00 16.57
C LEU A 588 -5.14 -43.32 16.97
N ARG A 589 -5.63 -44.08 15.99
CA ARG A 589 -6.23 -45.40 16.23
C ARG A 589 -5.26 -46.36 16.90
N GLY A 590 -4.03 -46.43 16.39
CA GLY A 590 -2.98 -47.25 16.99
C GLY A 590 -2.67 -46.83 18.43
N TRP A 591 -2.58 -45.52 18.68
CA TRP A 591 -2.33 -44.96 20.00
C TRP A 591 -3.47 -45.27 21.00
N LEU A 592 -4.74 -45.12 20.58
CA LEU A 592 -5.92 -45.45 21.39
C LEU A 592 -5.96 -46.95 21.74
N ALA A 593 -5.68 -47.83 20.76
CA ALA A 593 -5.64 -49.26 20.97
C ALA A 593 -4.52 -49.68 21.95
N GLY A 594 -3.36 -49.03 21.88
CA GLY A 594 -2.25 -49.26 22.83
C GLY A 594 -2.62 -48.87 24.26
N ARG A 595 -3.31 -47.74 24.46
CA ARG A 595 -3.78 -47.28 25.77
C ARG A 595 -4.83 -48.20 26.38
N LEU A 596 -5.78 -48.70 25.58
CA LEU A 596 -6.77 -49.68 26.04
C LEU A 596 -6.13 -50.97 26.55
N ARG A 597 -4.99 -51.38 25.96
CA ARG A 597 -4.23 -52.57 26.39
C ARG A 597 -3.35 -52.33 27.62
N ALA A 598 -2.90 -51.09 27.85
CA ALA A 598 -2.05 -50.74 28.98
C ALA A 598 -2.85 -50.43 30.26
N GLY A 599 -4.16 -50.14 30.13
CA GLY A 599 -5.08 -49.88 31.25
C GLY A 599 -5.99 -51.07 31.63
N ALA A 600 -5.77 -52.25 31.04
CA ALA A 600 -6.36 -53.54 31.43
C ALA A 600 -5.26 -54.40 32.07
#